data_AF-A0A0G1Y3E2-F1
#
_entry.id   AF-A0A0G1Y3E2-F1
#
_cell.length_a   1.000
_cell.length_b   1.000
_cell.length_c   1.000
_cell.angle_alpha   90.00
_cell.angle_beta   90.00
_cell.angle_gamma   90.00
#
_symmetry.space_group_name_H-M   'P 1'
#
loop_
_entity.id
_entity.type
_entity.pdbx_description
1 polymer ?
#
loop_
_entity_poly.entity_id
_entity_poly.type
_entity_poly.pdbx_seq_one_letter_code
_entity_poly.pdbx_strand_id
1 'polypeptide(L)' 'MVNVSVDLAPAQLKFLEKLLENGEFRSRSEAVRDLVRRAEFEWEWRKAIEECKNKVVDIDAAREAVSKKLLKRFA' A
#
# COMPACT_ATOMS: atom_id res chain seq x y z
N MET A 1 -4.62 -18.77 -2.77
CA MET A 1 -5.00 -17.63 -1.90
C MET A 1 -4.48 -17.97 -0.51
N VAL A 2 -3.67 -17.11 0.11
CA VAL A 2 -3.08 -17.37 1.44
C VAL A 2 -3.90 -16.59 2.47
N ASN A 3 -4.32 -17.25 3.54
CA ASN A 3 -5.00 -16.62 4.65
C ASN A 3 -4.00 -16.32 5.76
N VAL A 4 -4.07 -15.12 6.30
CA VAL A 4 -3.24 -14.66 7.42
C VAL A 4 -4.16 -14.08 8.47
N SER A 5 -3.98 -14.52 9.72
CA SER A 5 -4.65 -13.95 10.88
C SER A 5 -3.77 -12.86 11.48
N VAL A 6 -4.37 -11.73 11.81
CA VAL A 6 -3.66 -10.57 12.38
C VAL A 6 -4.46 -10.05 13.57
N ASP A 7 -3.79 -9.93 14.72
CA ASP A 7 -4.38 -9.32 15.91
C ASP A 7 -4.23 -7.81 15.83
N LEU A 8 -5.37 -7.11 15.91
CA LEU A 8 -5.45 -5.66 15.83
C LEU A 8 -5.98 -5.09 17.13
N ALA A 9 -5.45 -3.93 17.53
CA ALA A 9 -5.95 -3.22 18.69
C ALA A 9 -7.41 -2.77 18.45
N PRO A 10 -8.25 -2.65 19.51
CA PRO A 10 -9.65 -2.25 19.35
C PRO A 10 -9.85 -0.92 18.61
N ALA A 11 -8.93 0.03 18.74
CA ALA A 11 -8.95 1.30 18.01
C ALA A 11 -8.74 1.11 16.50
N GLN A 12 -7.87 0.18 16.09
CA GLN A 12 -7.60 -0.13 14.68
C GLN A 12 -8.80 -0.85 14.05
N LEU A 13 -9.44 -1.75 14.79
CA LEU A 13 -10.69 -2.38 14.34
C LEU A 13 -11.79 -1.33 14.13
N LYS A 14 -11.98 -0.39 15.07
CA LYS A 14 -12.94 0.72 14.91
C LYS A 14 -12.64 1.60 13.70
N PHE A 15 -11.36 1.82 13.40
CA PHE A 15 -10.96 2.55 12.19
C PHE A 15 -11.37 1.79 10.92
N LEU A 16 -11.13 0.48 10.85
CA LEU A 16 -11.55 -0.34 9.72
C LEU A 16 -13.08 -0.35 9.54
N GLU A 17 -13.86 -0.37 10.63
CA GLU A 17 -15.32 -0.27 10.55
C GLU A 17 -15.77 1.04 9.91
N LYS A 18 -15.18 2.17 10.30
CA LYS A 18 -15.51 3.47 9.70
C LYS A 18 -15.24 3.51 8.19
N LEU A 19 -14.15 2.88 7.74
CA LEU A 19 -13.85 2.79 6.31
C LEU A 19 -14.89 1.97 5.54
N LEU A 20 -15.49 0.96 6.18
CA LEU A 20 -16.57 0.17 5.61
C LEU A 20 -17.89 0.94 5.59
N GLU A 21 -18.20 1.65 6.67
CA GLU A 21 -19.40 2.50 6.78
C GLU A 21 -19.41 3.62 5.73
N ASN A 22 -18.25 4.17 5.41
CA ASN A 22 -18.10 5.17 4.34
C ASN A 22 -18.33 4.61 2.92
N GLY A 23 -18.45 3.28 2.77
CA GLY A 23 -18.67 2.62 1.49
C GLY A 23 -17.43 2.53 0.59
N GLU A 24 -16.24 2.88 1.10
CA GLU A 24 -14.99 2.84 0.34
C GLU A 24 -14.51 1.40 0.05
N PHE A 25 -14.90 0.44 0.88
CA PHE A 25 -14.49 -0.96 0.77
C PHE A 25 -15.67 -1.90 1.02
N ARG A 26 -15.62 -3.11 0.45
CA ARG A 26 -16.68 -4.13 0.61
C ARG A 26 -16.42 -5.08 1.78
N SER A 27 -15.19 -5.16 2.27
CA SER A 27 -14.81 -6.03 3.39
C SER A 27 -13.58 -5.52 4.15
N ARG A 28 -13.46 -5.89 5.44
CA ARG A 28 -12.26 -5.60 6.25
C ARG A 28 -10.98 -6.09 5.56
N SER A 29 -11.01 -7.28 4.99
CA SER A 29 -9.86 -7.89 4.31
C SER A 29 -9.48 -7.17 3.02
N GLU A 30 -10.44 -6.53 2.33
CA GLU A 30 -10.15 -5.65 1.20
C GLU A 30 -9.50 -4.36 1.65
N ALA A 31 -10.06 -3.69 2.67
CA ALA A 31 -9.49 -2.48 3.23
C ALA A 31 -8.06 -2.69 3.73
N VAL A 32 -7.81 -3.77 4.49
CA VAL A 32 -6.47 -4.12 4.99
C VAL A 32 -5.50 -4.39 3.84
N ARG A 33 -5.92 -5.13 2.79
CA ARG A 33 -5.06 -5.37 1.63
C ARG A 33 -4.72 -4.07 0.90
N ASP A 34 -5.67 -3.16 0.74
CA ASP A 34 -5.42 -1.88 0.07
C ASP A 34 -4.47 -0.99 0.89
N LEU A 35 -4.68 -0.91 2.21
CA LEU A 35 -3.79 -0.18 3.12
C LEU A 35 -2.36 -0.74 3.09
N VAL A 36 -2.19 -2.06 3.11
CA VAL A 36 -0.87 -2.70 3.01
C VAL A 36 -0.22 -2.38 1.67
N ARG A 37 -0.96 -2.46 0.56
CA ARG A 37 -0.44 -2.08 -0.77
C ARG A 37 0.02 -0.63 -0.83
N ARG A 38 -0.76 0.30 -0.26
CA ARG A 38 -0.40 1.72 -0.18
C ARG A 38 0.86 1.95 0.65
N ALA A 39 0.96 1.30 1.81
CA ALA A 39 2.15 1.40 2.66
C ALA A 39 3.41 0.85 1.96
N GLU A 40 3.30 -0.29 1.26
CA GLU A 40 4.40 -0.82 0.45
C GLU A 40 4.79 0.13 -0.70
N PHE A 41 3.81 0.71 -1.39
CA PHE A 41 4.05 1.71 -2.42
C PHE A 41 4.81 2.92 -1.88
N GLU A 42 4.34 3.51 -0.78
CA GLU A 42 5.01 4.65 -0.16
C GLU A 42 6.44 4.32 0.27
N TRP A 43 6.67 3.13 0.84
CA TRP A 43 7.99 2.69 1.26
C TRP A 43 8.95 2.53 0.08
N GLU A 44 8.55 1.80 -0.97
CA GLU A 44 9.36 1.63 -2.18
C GLU A 44 9.58 2.96 -2.90
N TRP A 45 8.57 3.84 -2.90
CA TRP A 45 8.68 5.15 -3.50
C TRP A 45 9.65 6.06 -2.76
N ARG A 46 9.64 6.06 -1.42
CA ARG A 46 10.63 6.79 -0.61
C ARG A 46 12.05 6.32 -0.93
N LYS A 47 12.27 5.02 -1.05
CA LYS A 47 13.58 4.46 -1.45
C LYS A 47 13.99 4.94 -2.85
N ALA A 48 13.08 4.91 -3.82
CA ALA A 48 13.36 5.39 -5.17
C ALA A 48 13.72 6.88 -5.17
N ILE A 49 13.02 7.73 -4.40
CA ILE A 49 13.36 9.15 -4.24
C ILE A 49 14.78 9.31 -3.67
N GLU A 50 15.16 8.53 -2.66
CA GLU A 50 16.52 8.58 -2.10
C GLU A 50 17.58 8.19 -3.14
N GLU A 51 17.32 7.18 -3.96
CA GLU A 51 18.20 6.79 -5.06
C GLU A 51 18.30 7.89 -6.14
N CYS A 52 17.17 8.51 -6.51
CA CYS A 52 17.12 9.60 -7.48
C CYS A 52 17.89 10.84 -7.00
N LYS A 53 17.78 11.20 -5.71
CA LYS A 53 18.51 12.32 -5.09
C LYS A 53 20.02 12.17 -5.24
N ASN A 54 20.52 10.93 -5.26
CA ASN A 54 21.94 10.65 -5.37
C ASN A 54 22.45 10.54 -6.83
N LYS A 55 21.56 10.46 -7.83
CA LYS A 55 21.96 10.07 -9.21
C LYS A 55 21.39 10.91 -10.37
N VAL A 56 20.71 12.03 -10.13
CA VAL A 56 20.08 12.85 -11.21
C VAL A 56 19.27 11.96 -12.16
N VAL A 57 18.35 11.19 -11.57
CA VAL A 57 17.49 10.26 -12.31
C VAL A 57 16.12 10.89 -12.49
N ASP A 58 15.50 10.62 -13.64
CA ASP A 58 14.12 10.99 -13.91
C ASP A 58 13.17 10.36 -12.85
N ILE A 59 12.58 11.24 -12.05
CA ILE A 59 11.70 10.89 -10.93
C ILE A 59 10.40 10.25 -11.45
N ASP A 60 9.87 10.72 -12.58
CA ASP A 60 8.62 10.19 -13.13
C ASP A 60 8.81 8.77 -13.68
N ALA A 61 9.95 8.52 -14.34
CA ALA A 61 10.33 7.17 -14.78
C ALA A 61 10.50 6.20 -13.59
N ALA A 62 11.13 6.66 -12.50
CA ALA A 62 11.28 5.85 -11.29
C ALA A 62 9.93 5.54 -10.63
N ARG A 63 8.99 6.50 -10.64
CA ARG A 63 7.64 6.32 -10.09
C ARG A 63 6.87 5.25 -10.85
N GLU A 64 6.92 5.31 -12.18
CA GLU A 64 6.30 4.30 -13.03
C GLU A 64 6.88 2.90 -12.79
N ALA A 65 8.21 2.80 -12.64
CA ALA A 65 8.88 1.54 -12.38
C ALA A 65 8.40 0.92 -11.05
N VAL A 66 8.30 1.71 -9.98
CA VAL A 66 7.78 1.28 -8.68
C VAL A 66 6.31 0.83 -8.81
N SER A 67 5.48 1.62 -9.49
CA SER A 67 4.07 1.27 -9.74
C SER A 67 3.92 -0.05 -10.50
N LYS A 68 4.65 -0.21 -11.61
CA LYS A 68 4.65 -1.44 -12.43
C LYS A 68 5.14 -2.66 -11.64
N LYS A 69 6.17 -2.51 -10.81
CA LYS A 69 6.71 -3.57 -9.95
C LYS A 69 5.66 -4.06 -8.94
N LEU A 70 4.94 -3.14 -8.30
CA LEU A 70 3.93 -3.48 -7.30
C LEU A 70 2.67 -4.07 -7.95
N LEU A 71 2.22 -3.52 -9.08
CA LEU A 71 1.11 -4.09 -9.84
C LEU A 71 1.36 -5.56 -10.23
N LYS A 72 2.58 -5.90 -10.65
CA LYS A 72 2.97 -7.30 -10.96
C LYS A 72 2.98 -8.23 -9.75
N ARG A 73 3.23 -7.69 -8.55
CA ARG A 73 3.30 -8.49 -7.30
C ARG A 73 1.92 -8.77 -6.73
N PHE A 74 0.93 -7.93 -7.03
CA PHE A 74 -0.43 -7.98 -6.49
C PHE A 74 -1.52 -8.37 -7.50
N ALA A 75 -1.16 -8.55 -8.78
CA ALA A 75 -1.98 -9.17 -9.82
C ALA A 75 -1.99 -10.70 -9.67
#